data_AF-A0A0B4DT14-F1
#
_entry.id   AF-A0A0B4DT14-F1
#
_cell.length_a   1.000
_cell.length_b   1.000
_cell.length_c   1.000
_cell.angle_alpha   90.00
_cell.angle_beta   90.00
_cell.angle_gamma   90.00
#
_symmetry.space_group_name_H-M   'P 1'
#
loop_
_entity.id
_entity.type
_entity.pdbx_description
1 polymer ?
#
loop_
_entity_poly.entity_id
_entity_poly.type
_entity_poly.pdbx_seq_one_letter_code
_entity_poly.pdbx_strand_id
1 'polypeptide(L)'
;MPELSETLVRFLEARIEEDEIVARFVQRESPTNDVVFATWATPFFSDPDRMVLAIDYQRVLGECAAKRRIIDAYLEVRDHGSPHYTAAADYMESVLFELAAVHSTHPDYRSEWAP
;
A
#
# COMPACT_ATOMS: atom_id res chain seq x y z
N MET A 1 20.36 -10.49 -5.16
CA MET A 1 19.41 -9.36 -5.33
C MET A 1 18.73 -8.87 -4.03
N PRO A 2 19.35 -8.87 -2.83
CA PRO A 2 18.69 -8.31 -1.63
C PRO A 2 18.26 -6.83 -1.77
N GLU A 3 19.04 -6.05 -2.52
CA GLU A 3 18.82 -4.62 -2.73
C GLU A 3 17.55 -4.33 -3.55
N LEU A 4 17.20 -5.19 -4.51
CA LEU A 4 15.96 -5.02 -5.29
C LEU A 4 14.75 -5.18 -4.38
N SER A 5 14.70 -6.27 -3.63
CA SER A 5 13.63 -6.59 -2.68
C SER A 5 13.46 -5.49 -1.63
N GLU A 6 14.55 -4.95 -1.10
CA GLU A 6 14.52 -3.88 -0.10
C GLU A 6 13.97 -2.56 -0.67
N THR A 7 14.37 -2.19 -1.89
CA THR A 7 13.85 -0.97 -2.53
C THR A 7 12.37 -1.09 -2.92
N LEU A 8 11.92 -2.27 -3.36
CA LEU A 8 10.52 -2.56 -3.64
C LEU A 8 9.66 -2.48 -2.37
N VAL A 9 10.09 -3.09 -1.27
CA VAL A 9 9.39 -3.04 0.02
C VAL A 9 9.24 -1.59 0.49
N ARG A 10 10.34 -0.82 0.49
CA ARG A 10 10.29 0.59 0.89
C ARG A 10 9.34 1.43 0.03
N PHE A 11 9.30 1.17 -1.28
CA PHE A 11 8.37 1.84 -2.18
C PHE A 11 6.92 1.53 -1.82
N LEU A 12 6.59 0.26 -1.59
CA LEU A 12 5.24 -0.17 -1.20
C LEU A 12 4.84 0.39 0.17
N GLU A 13 5.73 0.39 1.15
CA GLU A 13 5.49 0.99 2.46
C GLU A 13 5.14 2.47 2.36
N ALA A 14 5.88 3.23 1.56
CA ALA A 14 5.60 4.65 1.32
C ALA A 14 4.22 4.88 0.70
N ARG A 15 3.83 4.06 -0.29
CA ARG A 15 2.50 4.15 -0.91
C ARG A 15 1.38 3.80 0.07
N ILE A 16 1.58 2.78 0.90
CA ILE A 16 0.62 2.41 1.95
C ILE A 16 0.47 3.54 2.97
N GLU A 17 1.56 4.21 3.35
CA GLU A 17 1.54 5.35 4.26
C GLU A 17 0.79 6.55 3.68
N GLU A 18 1.02 6.88 2.41
CA GLU A 18 0.27 7.94 1.72
C GLU A 18 -1.24 7.68 1.69
N ASP A 19 -1.65 6.48 1.28
CA ASP A 19 -3.06 6.07 1.27
C ASP A 19 -3.68 6.17 2.67
N GLU A 20 -2.93 5.74 3.70
CA GLU A 20 -3.39 5.79 5.08
C GLU A 20 -3.51 7.23 5.60
N ILE A 21 -2.57 8.12 5.28
CA ILE A 21 -2.65 9.54 5.65
C ILE A 21 -3.92 10.17 5.10
N VAL A 22 -4.22 9.93 3.81
CA VAL A 22 -5.43 10.45 3.16
C VAL A 22 -6.68 9.85 3.82
N ALA A 23 -6.72 8.54 4.03
CA ALA A 23 -7.88 7.89 4.66
C ALA A 23 -8.12 8.36 6.11
N ARG A 24 -7.05 8.56 6.90
CA ARG A 24 -7.13 9.10 8.26
C ARG A 24 -7.55 10.57 8.29
N PHE A 25 -7.14 11.35 7.31
CA PHE A 25 -7.63 12.72 7.14
C PHE A 25 -9.15 12.72 6.94
N VAL A 26 -9.66 11.91 6.00
CA VAL A 26 -11.10 11.78 5.73
C VAL A 26 -11.85 11.33 6.99
N GLN A 27 -11.33 10.32 7.69
CA GLN A 27 -11.90 9.83 8.94
C GLN A 27 -12.07 10.94 9.98
N ARG A 28 -11.12 11.88 10.05
CA ARG A 28 -11.15 13.00 11.01
C ARG A 28 -12.11 14.11 10.57
N GLU A 29 -12.05 14.53 9.31
CA GLU A 29 -12.84 15.66 8.81
C GLU A 29 -14.29 15.28 8.48
N SER A 30 -14.58 13.99 8.26
CA SER A 30 -15.90 13.50 7.87
C SER A 30 -16.17 12.12 8.47
N PRO A 31 -16.17 11.98 9.82
CA PRO A 31 -16.37 10.70 10.48
C PRO A 31 -17.76 10.13 10.19
N THR A 32 -17.82 8.83 9.90
CA THR A 32 -19.09 8.11 9.76
C THR A 32 -19.01 6.67 10.25
N ASN A 33 -20.17 6.12 10.61
CA ASN A 33 -20.36 4.70 10.93
C ASN A 33 -20.94 3.91 9.74
N ASP A 34 -21.21 4.57 8.61
CA ASP A 34 -21.70 3.90 7.40
C ASP A 34 -20.55 3.15 6.71
N VAL A 35 -20.78 1.87 6.42
CA VAL A 35 -19.81 0.91 5.90
C VAL A 35 -20.30 0.19 4.63
N VAL A 36 -21.50 0.51 4.12
CA VAL A 36 -22.12 -0.26 3.03
C VAL A 36 -21.68 0.27 1.65
N PHE A 37 -21.48 1.58 1.52
CA PHE A 37 -20.75 2.29 0.45
C PHE A 37 -20.94 3.77 0.73
N ALA A 38 -19.86 4.53 0.90
CA ALA A 38 -19.98 5.93 1.26
C ALA A 38 -18.96 6.79 0.52
N THR A 39 -19.47 7.89 -0.05
CA THR A 39 -18.70 8.87 -0.81
C THR A 39 -18.76 10.23 -0.11
N TRP A 40 -17.61 10.85 0.14
CA TRP A 40 -17.54 12.13 0.85
C TRP A 40 -16.67 13.12 0.10
N ALA A 41 -17.16 14.34 -0.06
CA ALA A 41 -16.32 15.44 -0.49
C ALA A 41 -15.67 16.06 0.75
N THR A 42 -14.34 15.96 0.85
CA THR A 42 -13.55 16.58 1.92
C THR A 42 -12.48 17.49 1.30
N PRO A 43 -12.01 18.55 1.97
CA PRO A 43 -10.87 19.32 1.49
C PRO A 43 -9.64 18.42 1.27
N PHE A 44 -8.77 18.74 0.32
CA PHE A 44 -7.54 17.99 0.11
C PHE A 44 -6.59 18.28 1.26
N PHE A 45 -5.98 17.25 1.83
CA PHE A 45 -5.19 17.39 3.05
C PHE A 45 -4.02 18.39 2.93
N SER A 46 -3.52 18.64 1.72
CA SER A 46 -2.44 19.58 1.42
C SER A 46 -2.89 20.86 0.70
N ASP A 47 -4.16 20.96 0.29
CA ASP A 47 -4.73 22.13 -0.37
C ASP A 47 -6.21 22.29 0.00
N PRO A 48 -6.54 23.14 1.00
CA PRO A 48 -7.90 23.25 1.51
C PRO A 48 -8.89 23.87 0.50
N ASP A 49 -8.41 24.54 -0.55
CA ASP A 49 -9.26 25.11 -1.60
C ASP A 49 -9.65 24.06 -2.66
N ARG A 50 -9.04 22.88 -2.61
CA ARG A 50 -9.33 21.75 -3.48
C ARG A 50 -10.16 20.71 -2.74
N MET A 51 -11.25 20.25 -3.33
CA MET A 51 -12.02 19.12 -2.79
C MET A 51 -11.51 17.79 -3.36
N VAL A 52 -11.44 16.76 -2.51
CA VAL A 52 -11.24 15.36 -2.88
C VAL A 52 -12.48 14.56 -2.54
N LEU A 53 -12.85 13.69 -3.48
CA LEU A 53 -13.85 12.67 -3.24
C LEU A 53 -13.14 11.46 -2.61
N ALA A 54 -13.42 11.22 -1.34
CA ALA A 54 -13.03 9.99 -0.67
C ALA A 54 -14.16 8.96 -0.81
N ILE A 55 -13.79 7.72 -1.07
CA ILE A 55 -14.71 6.59 -1.22
C ILE A 55 -14.25 5.52 -0.24
N ASP A 56 -15.17 5.05 0.61
CA ASP A 56 -14.93 3.97 1.57
C ASP A 56 -13.60 4.07 2.34
N TYR A 57 -13.33 5.17 3.07
CA TYR A 57 -12.04 5.36 3.74
C TYR A 57 -11.75 4.22 4.75
N GLN A 58 -12.79 3.61 5.32
CA GLN A 58 -12.66 2.44 6.19
C GLN A 58 -12.10 1.23 5.42
N ARG A 59 -12.51 1.04 4.15
CA ARG A 59 -11.95 0.01 3.27
C ARG A 59 -10.49 0.30 2.98
N VAL A 60 -10.13 1.54 2.64
CA VAL A 60 -8.74 1.94 2.40
C VAL A 60 -7.87 1.63 3.62
N LEU A 61 -8.31 1.97 4.84
CA LEU A 61 -7.60 1.61 6.06
C LEU A 61 -7.43 0.09 6.23
N GLY A 62 -8.48 -0.68 5.90
CA GLY A 62 -8.43 -2.15 5.89
C GLY A 62 -7.43 -2.71 4.86
N GLU A 63 -7.37 -2.12 3.67
CA GLU A 63 -6.44 -2.46 2.62
C GLU A 63 -4.99 -2.12 2.99
N CYS A 64 -4.74 -0.95 3.58
CA CYS A 64 -3.42 -0.60 4.12
C CYS A 64 -2.94 -1.62 5.15
N ALA A 65 -3.82 -2.02 6.09
CA ALA A 65 -3.49 -3.04 7.09
C ALA A 65 -3.24 -4.42 6.45
N ALA A 66 -3.99 -4.79 5.41
CA ALA A 66 -3.79 -6.04 4.69
C ALA A 66 -2.45 -6.05 3.92
N LYS A 67 -2.14 -4.96 3.20
CA LYS A 67 -0.88 -4.82 2.44
C LYS A 67 0.35 -4.89 3.35
N ARG A 68 0.32 -4.27 4.54
CA ARG A 68 1.40 -4.40 5.53
C ARG A 68 1.62 -5.85 5.96
N ARG A 69 0.55 -6.58 6.27
CA ARG A 69 0.67 -8.00 6.63
C ARG A 69 1.25 -8.87 5.52
N ILE A 70 0.98 -8.54 4.25
CA ILE A 70 1.58 -9.23 3.10
C ILE A 70 3.08 -8.97 3.05
N ILE A 71 3.50 -7.71 3.23
CA ILE A 71 4.91 -7.34 3.30
C ILE A 71 5.60 -8.03 4.48
N ASP A 72 5.01 -7.97 5.68
CA ASP A 72 5.55 -8.63 6.88
C ASP A 72 5.75 -10.14 6.66
N ALA A 73 4.77 -10.81 6.05
CA ALA A 73 4.87 -12.24 5.74
C ALA A 73 5.98 -12.54 4.72
N TYR A 74 6.17 -11.67 3.71
CA TYR A 74 7.28 -11.79 2.77
C TYR A 74 8.63 -11.65 3.49
N LEU A 75 8.77 -10.65 4.35
CA LEU A 75 9.99 -10.40 5.11
C LEU A 75 10.30 -11.59 6.04
N GLU A 76 9.31 -12.14 6.73
CA GLU A 76 9.45 -13.32 7.58
C GLU A 76 9.98 -14.52 6.79
N VAL A 77 9.40 -14.80 5.61
CA VAL A 77 9.81 -15.93 4.75
C VAL A 77 11.20 -15.71 4.16
N ARG A 78 11.48 -14.50 3.67
CA ARG A 78 12.79 -14.12 3.09
C ARG A 78 13.91 -14.25 4.13
N ASP A 79 13.65 -13.80 5.36
CA ASP A 79 14.66 -13.69 6.42
C ASP A 79 14.75 -14.96 7.29
N HIS A 80 13.94 -16.00 7.01
CA HIS A 80 13.91 -17.26 7.77
C HIS A 80 15.26 -18.01 7.76
N GLY A 81 16.12 -17.78 6.77
CA GLY A 81 17.48 -18.35 6.69
C GLY A 81 17.57 -19.85 6.35
N SER A 82 16.44 -20.54 6.19
CA SER A 82 16.37 -21.93 5.73
C SER A 82 16.23 -21.98 4.20
N PRO A 83 17.05 -22.78 3.48
CA PRO A 83 16.94 -22.94 2.02
C PRO A 83 15.57 -23.46 1.54
N HIS A 84 14.80 -24.08 2.42
CA HIS A 84 13.46 -24.58 2.09
C HIS A 84 12.45 -23.46 1.79
N TYR A 85 12.75 -22.22 2.21
CA TYR A 85 11.88 -21.07 1.99
C TYR A 85 12.25 -20.24 0.75
N THR A 86 13.36 -20.53 0.06
CA THR A 86 13.80 -19.72 -1.09
C THR A 86 12.74 -19.64 -2.18
N ALA A 87 12.17 -20.77 -2.61
CA ALA A 87 11.12 -20.76 -3.62
C ALA A 87 9.83 -20.06 -3.17
N ALA A 88 9.53 -20.09 -1.87
CA ALA A 88 8.40 -19.37 -1.31
C ALA A 88 8.66 -17.86 -1.30
N ALA A 89 9.87 -17.43 -0.93
CA ALA A 89 10.29 -16.03 -0.97
C ALA A 89 10.21 -15.47 -2.40
N ASP A 90 10.71 -16.21 -3.39
CA ASP A 90 10.67 -15.80 -4.81
C ASP A 90 9.22 -15.65 -5.31
N TYR A 91 8.33 -16.59 -4.95
CA TYR A 91 6.91 -16.49 -5.30
C TYR A 91 6.22 -15.31 -4.60
N MET A 92 6.49 -15.08 -3.32
CA MET A 92 5.93 -13.94 -2.59
C MET A 92 6.46 -12.60 -3.10
N GLU A 93 7.70 -12.54 -3.58
CA GLU A 93 8.24 -11.36 -4.26
C GLU A 93 7.43 -11.01 -5.51
N SER A 94 6.99 -12.00 -6.30
CA SER A 94 6.10 -11.73 -7.45
C SER A 94 4.78 -11.08 -7.04
N VAL A 95 4.24 -11.40 -5.87
CA VAL A 95 3.04 -10.74 -5.34
C VAL A 95 3.33 -9.27 -5.01
N LEU A 96 4.55 -8.94 -4.55
CA LEU A 96 4.95 -7.55 -4.33
C LEU A 96 5.08 -6.76 -5.63
N PHE A 97 5.55 -7.38 -6.72
CA PHE A 97 5.52 -6.73 -8.04
C PHE A 97 4.10 -6.41 -8.51
N GLU A 98 3.15 -7.33 -8.30
CA GLU A 98 1.74 -7.09 -8.61
C GLU A 98 1.15 -5.94 -7.78
N LEU A 99 1.50 -5.83 -6.50
CA LEU A 99 1.09 -4.69 -5.68
C LEU A 99 1.70 -3.37 -6.18
N ALA A 100 2.96 -3.39 -6.63
CA ALA A 100 3.64 -2.21 -7.13
C ALA A 100 3.10 -1.76 -8.49
N ALA A 101 2.58 -2.67 -9.32
CA ALA A 101 2.07 -2.38 -10.67
C ALA A 101 0.94 -1.34 -10.68
N VAL A 102 0.14 -1.26 -9.62
CA VAL A 102 -0.91 -0.23 -9.43
C VAL A 102 -0.32 1.20 -9.44
N HIS A 103 0.97 1.32 -9.09
CA HIS A 103 1.69 2.59 -9.03
C HIS A 103 2.65 2.79 -10.22
N SER A 104 2.43 2.10 -11.35
CA SER A 104 3.30 2.18 -12.55
C SER A 104 3.47 3.59 -13.14
N THR A 105 2.55 4.51 -12.85
CA THR A 105 2.64 5.93 -13.26
C THR A 105 3.32 6.83 -12.22
N HIS A 106 3.71 6.29 -11.06
CA HIS A 106 4.36 7.04 -10.01
C HIS A 106 5.82 7.36 -10.42
N PRO A 107 6.34 8.58 -10.21
CA PRO A 107 7.70 8.95 -10.63
C PRO A 107 8.81 8.08 -10.02
N ASP A 108 8.63 7.62 -8.79
CA ASP A 108 9.57 6.72 -8.10
C ASP A 108 9.42 5.24 -8.48
N TYR A 109 8.41 4.89 -9.30
CA TYR A 109 8.24 3.52 -9.78
C TYR A 109 9.38 3.15 -10.74
N ARG A 110 9.95 1.97 -10.57
CA ARG A 110 11.01 1.45 -11.46
C ARG A 110 10.45 0.39 -12.39
N SER A 111 10.83 0.45 -13.66
CA SER A 111 10.37 -0.51 -14.68
C SER A 111 10.77 -1.97 -14.40
N GLU A 112 11.81 -2.18 -13.60
CA GLU A 112 12.23 -3.51 -13.13
C GLU A 112 11.23 -4.15 -12.16
N TRP A 113 10.27 -3.38 -11.64
CA TRP A 113 9.17 -3.87 -10.80
C TRP A 113 7.91 -4.24 -11.58
N ALA A 114 7.98 -4.21 -12.92
CA ALA A 114 6.88 -4.69 -13.76
C ALA A 114 6.79 -6.22 -13.65
N PRO A 115 5.57 -6.79 -13.46
CA PRO A 115 5.37 -8.24 -13.47
C PRO A 115 5.79 -8.92 -14.78
#